data_AF-A0A841H4R5-F1
#
_entry.id   AF-A0A841H4R5-F1
#
_cell.length_a   1.000
_cell.length_b   1.000
_cell.length_c   1.000
_cell.angle_alpha   90.00
_cell.angle_beta   90.00
_cell.angle_gamma   90.00
#
_symmetry.space_group_name_H-M   'P 1'
#
loop_
_entity.id
_entity.type
_entity.pdbx_description
1 polymer ?
#
loop_
_entity_poly.entity_id
_entity_poly.type
_entity_poly.pdbx_seq_one_letter_code
_entity_poly.pdbx_strand_id
1 'polypeptide(L)'
;MTDPPLIEFKARSITLLLGAFQGLVLAMLLACTRRNAAANRLLAGLILLMVLRITPYIIGFAGFYDAYPWLTFAPLEVSLGFGPLLYLYIRTLVDGAPPRRWATHLAPAAVQFGYYAGAFSLSLEDKWAWNGAVHEPWLSPAETAAALLSFGVYLALSWRAFGAYQRWLDANLSNREQLRLGWLRGFLIACGGLLVLWAGFAATEAFVRPLRYLDRFPFYVALAALVYYLGLEGWRHAALVYPHSAAMDPVDGAELDPQTEAATDAQPLFAAAVSADPPEAAEAATAAPSAEADEEDGIRAEAAYPALAEGWRTQVSEAGWWRDEGLTLASLARRLHVSPRTLSRGLNEGLGQSFNEFINRMRVDAVVRQLRDPAFGHDVLRAALDAGFNSKASFNRAFKAYTGQTPSALRRAAAAERLIPRQSASPAEIATRDAAR
;
A
#
# COMPACT_ATOMS: atom_id res chain seq x y z
N MET A 1 -29.39 -53.94 13.92
CA MET A 1 -29.15 -52.55 14.32
C MET A 1 -27.68 -52.29 14.12
N THR A 2 -27.31 -51.67 13.01
CA THR A 2 -25.96 -51.11 12.82
C THR A 2 -25.87 -49.88 13.72
N ASP A 3 -24.83 -49.78 14.52
CA ASP A 3 -24.59 -48.60 15.35
C ASP A 3 -24.68 -47.32 14.51
N PRO A 4 -25.23 -46.22 15.06
CA PRO A 4 -25.30 -44.96 14.33
C PRO A 4 -23.88 -44.52 13.96
N PRO A 5 -23.67 -43.99 12.74
CA PRO A 5 -22.36 -43.53 12.30
C PRO A 5 -21.81 -42.51 13.30
N LEU A 6 -20.66 -42.85 13.89
CA LEU A 6 -20.07 -42.10 14.98
C LEU A 6 -19.35 -40.88 14.39
N ILE A 7 -19.86 -39.68 14.67
CA ILE A 7 -19.21 -38.43 14.29
C ILE A 7 -18.03 -38.21 15.23
N GLU A 8 -16.82 -38.19 14.68
CA GLU A 8 -15.60 -38.11 15.47
C GLU A 8 -14.57 -37.18 14.82
N PHE A 9 -14.25 -36.07 15.50
CA PHE A 9 -13.23 -35.14 15.03
C PHE A 9 -11.83 -35.69 15.36
N LYS A 10 -11.17 -36.25 14.33
CA LYS A 10 -9.78 -36.74 14.42
C LYS A 10 -8.78 -35.68 14.00
N ALA A 11 -7.50 -36.00 14.07
CA ALA A 11 -6.40 -35.09 13.73
C ALA A 11 -6.62 -34.34 12.40
N ARG A 12 -7.03 -35.04 11.33
CA ARG A 12 -7.23 -34.42 10.00
C ARG A 12 -8.34 -33.37 9.97
N SER A 13 -9.52 -33.67 10.53
CA SER A 13 -10.62 -32.72 10.62
C SER A 13 -10.28 -31.55 11.55
N ILE A 14 -9.60 -31.81 12.67
CA ILE A 14 -9.19 -30.77 13.63
C ILE A 14 -8.19 -29.80 13.00
N THR A 15 -7.18 -30.30 12.26
CA THR A 15 -6.20 -29.44 11.58
C THR A 15 -6.86 -28.46 10.62
N LEU A 16 -7.79 -28.94 9.79
CA LEU A 16 -8.51 -28.09 8.83
C LEU A 16 -9.50 -27.16 9.54
N LEU A 17 -10.19 -27.64 10.58
CA LEU A 17 -11.14 -26.86 11.37
C LEU A 17 -10.48 -25.65 12.03
N LEU A 18 -9.27 -25.81 12.57
CA LEU A 18 -8.53 -24.71 13.18
C LEU A 18 -8.24 -23.59 12.16
N GLY A 19 -7.77 -23.96 10.96
CA GLY A 19 -7.50 -23.00 9.90
C GLY A 19 -8.78 -22.31 9.38
N ALA A 20 -9.86 -23.07 9.21
CA ALA A 20 -11.16 -22.54 8.79
C ALA A 20 -11.76 -21.59 9.83
N PHE A 21 -11.77 -21.98 11.11
CA PHE A 21 -12.27 -21.16 12.20
C PHE A 21 -11.51 -19.84 12.32
N GLN A 22 -10.17 -19.91 12.29
CA GLN A 22 -9.34 -18.70 12.30
C GLN A 22 -9.60 -17.83 11.08
N GLY A 23 -9.77 -18.44 9.91
CA GLY A 23 -10.16 -17.75 8.68
C GLY A 23 -11.47 -16.98 8.82
N LEU A 24 -12.50 -17.58 9.45
CA LEU A 24 -13.78 -16.91 9.71
C LEU A 24 -13.63 -15.72 10.64
N VAL A 25 -12.86 -15.86 11.73
CA VAL A 25 -12.57 -14.75 12.66
C VAL A 25 -11.87 -13.61 11.94
N LEU A 26 -10.83 -13.90 11.17
CA LEU A 26 -10.08 -12.88 10.42
C LEU A 26 -10.92 -12.22 9.33
N ALA A 27 -11.75 -12.99 8.61
CA ALA A 27 -12.69 -12.45 7.63
C ALA A 27 -13.70 -11.51 8.29
N MET A 28 -14.24 -11.86 9.47
CA MET A 28 -15.14 -11.00 10.23
C MET A 28 -14.43 -9.71 10.68
N LEU A 29 -13.22 -9.82 11.24
CA LEU A 29 -12.44 -8.65 11.65
C LEU A 29 -12.17 -7.70 10.47
N LEU A 30 -11.77 -8.25 9.32
CA LEU A 30 -11.58 -7.50 8.07
C LEU A 30 -12.86 -6.81 7.60
N ALA A 31 -13.99 -7.51 7.59
CA ALA A 31 -15.28 -6.96 7.16
C ALA A 31 -15.74 -5.78 8.05
N CYS A 32 -15.37 -5.80 9.34
CA CYS A 32 -15.69 -4.75 10.31
C CYS A 32 -14.74 -3.53 10.26
N THR A 33 -13.65 -3.58 9.51
CA THR A 33 -12.73 -2.44 9.39
C THR A 33 -13.36 -1.27 8.64
N ARG A 34 -13.22 -0.05 9.19
CA ARG A 34 -13.78 1.17 8.60
C ARG A 34 -12.94 1.73 7.45
N ARG A 35 -11.62 1.60 7.54
CA ARG A 35 -10.69 2.09 6.51
C ARG A 35 -10.54 1.05 5.41
N ASN A 36 -10.45 1.50 4.15
CA ASN A 36 -10.42 0.63 2.96
C ASN A 36 -11.56 -0.41 2.97
N ALA A 37 -12.72 -0.08 3.54
CA ALA A 37 -13.77 -1.04 3.86
C ALA A 37 -14.20 -1.88 2.64
N ALA A 38 -14.30 -1.27 1.45
CA ALA A 38 -14.63 -1.98 0.23
C ALA A 38 -13.59 -3.07 -0.12
N ALA A 39 -12.29 -2.74 -0.07
CA ALA A 39 -11.22 -3.70 -0.32
C ALA A 39 -11.20 -4.79 0.76
N ASN A 40 -11.30 -4.42 2.04
CA ASN A 40 -11.24 -5.40 3.14
C ASN A 40 -12.44 -6.36 3.13
N ARG A 41 -13.63 -5.91 2.70
CA ARG A 41 -14.78 -6.80 2.47
C ARG A 41 -14.56 -7.76 1.31
N LEU A 42 -13.90 -7.34 0.23
CA LEU A 42 -13.55 -8.22 -0.89
C LEU A 42 -12.54 -9.29 -0.45
N LEU A 43 -11.54 -8.91 0.35
CA LEU A 43 -10.59 -9.86 0.94
C LEU A 43 -11.28 -10.82 1.91
N ALA A 44 -12.16 -10.32 2.78
CA ALA A 44 -12.97 -11.16 3.66
C ALA A 44 -13.82 -12.15 2.86
N GLY A 45 -14.40 -11.72 1.74
CA GLY A 45 -15.11 -12.58 0.80
C GLY A 45 -14.22 -13.68 0.21
N LEU A 46 -12.99 -13.34 -0.21
CA LEU A 46 -12.02 -14.33 -0.72
C LEU A 46 -11.70 -15.39 0.33
N ILE A 47 -11.40 -14.95 1.55
CA ILE A 47 -11.12 -15.83 2.69
C ILE A 47 -12.35 -16.72 2.97
N LEU A 48 -13.55 -16.16 2.98
CA LEU A 48 -14.79 -16.90 3.19
C LEU A 48 -14.98 -17.99 2.13
N LEU A 49 -14.79 -17.68 0.83
CA LEU A 49 -14.91 -18.71 -0.22
C LEU A 49 -13.87 -19.82 -0.05
N MET A 50 -12.65 -19.50 0.37
CA MET A 50 -11.64 -20.52 0.66
C MET A 50 -12.02 -21.38 1.86
N VAL A 51 -12.58 -20.78 2.92
CA VAL A 51 -13.13 -21.53 4.06
C VAL A 51 -14.25 -22.46 3.62
N LEU A 52 -15.21 -21.96 2.83
CA LEU A 52 -16.29 -22.78 2.29
C LEU A 52 -15.76 -23.99 1.51
N ARG A 53 -14.72 -23.80 0.68
CA ARG A 53 -14.05 -24.89 -0.04
C ARG A 53 -13.40 -25.92 0.88
N ILE A 54 -12.87 -25.53 2.03
CA ILE A 54 -12.26 -26.45 3.02
C ILE A 54 -13.35 -27.23 3.78
N THR A 55 -14.53 -26.65 4.00
CA THR A 55 -15.60 -27.19 4.85
C THR A 55 -16.01 -28.63 4.52
N PRO A 56 -16.27 -29.02 3.25
CA PRO A 56 -16.54 -30.43 2.90
C PRO A 56 -15.49 -31.40 3.43
N TYR A 57 -14.21 -31.00 3.43
CA TYR A 57 -13.13 -31.85 3.91
C TYR A 57 -13.13 -31.99 5.43
N ILE A 58 -13.43 -30.90 6.15
CA ILE A 58 -13.56 -30.92 7.62
C ILE A 58 -14.65 -31.90 8.04
N ILE A 59 -15.85 -31.73 7.50
CA ILE A 59 -17.01 -32.53 7.90
C ILE A 59 -16.90 -33.96 7.40
N GLY A 60 -16.34 -34.18 6.21
CA GLY A 60 -16.14 -35.52 5.68
C GLY A 60 -15.09 -36.33 6.45
N PHE A 61 -13.99 -35.70 6.92
CA PHE A 61 -13.04 -36.40 7.81
C PHE A 61 -13.64 -36.72 9.18
N ALA A 62 -14.67 -35.99 9.61
CA ALA A 62 -15.38 -36.23 10.86
C ALA A 62 -16.54 -37.25 10.72
N GLY A 63 -16.79 -37.79 9.53
CA GLY A 63 -17.85 -38.80 9.28
C GLY A 63 -19.24 -38.22 8.99
N PHE A 64 -19.37 -36.91 8.73
CA PHE A 64 -20.69 -36.31 8.48
C PHE A 64 -21.34 -36.80 7.19
N TYR A 65 -20.60 -37.14 6.14
CA TYR A 65 -21.22 -37.65 4.91
C TYR A 65 -21.76 -39.08 5.07
N ASP A 66 -21.20 -39.86 6.00
CA ASP A 66 -21.72 -41.18 6.35
C ASP A 66 -23.00 -41.05 7.19
N ALA A 67 -23.04 -40.10 8.13
CA ALA A 67 -24.21 -39.81 8.97
C ALA A 67 -25.34 -39.07 8.24
N TYR A 68 -24.97 -38.17 7.35
CA TYR A 68 -25.87 -37.25 6.65
C TYR A 68 -25.53 -37.17 5.15
N PRO A 69 -25.82 -38.23 4.38
CA PRO A 69 -25.52 -38.27 2.94
C PRO A 69 -26.20 -37.15 2.13
N TRP A 70 -27.27 -36.57 2.67
CA TRP A 70 -27.98 -35.44 2.04
C TRP A 70 -27.11 -34.17 1.94
N LEU A 71 -26.02 -34.07 2.71
CA LEU A 71 -25.06 -32.96 2.63
C LEU A 71 -24.28 -32.92 1.31
N THR A 72 -24.30 -33.99 0.51
CA THR A 72 -23.69 -34.01 -0.82
C THR A 72 -24.29 -32.90 -1.70
N PHE A 73 -23.42 -32.23 -2.47
CA PHE A 73 -23.70 -31.01 -3.24
C PHE A 73 -24.00 -29.74 -2.43
N ALA A 74 -23.77 -29.71 -1.11
CA ALA A 74 -23.89 -28.46 -0.35
C ALA A 74 -23.14 -27.31 -1.06
N PRO A 75 -23.74 -26.11 -1.20
CA PRO A 75 -23.24 -25.03 -2.06
C PRO A 75 -22.07 -24.28 -1.44
N LEU A 76 -21.00 -25.02 -1.18
CA LEU A 76 -19.78 -24.59 -0.53
C LEU A 76 -18.62 -24.47 -1.54
N GLU A 77 -18.81 -24.99 -2.75
CA GLU A 77 -17.82 -24.96 -3.82
C GLU A 77 -18.07 -23.75 -4.75
N VAL A 78 -17.29 -22.69 -4.55
CA VAL A 78 -17.42 -21.41 -5.29
C VAL A 78 -16.04 -20.92 -5.76
N SER A 79 -15.19 -21.86 -6.19
CA SER A 79 -13.79 -21.58 -6.54
C SER A 79 -13.62 -20.63 -7.74
N LEU A 80 -14.63 -20.51 -8.61
CA LEU A 80 -14.63 -19.51 -9.68
C LEU A 80 -14.58 -18.06 -9.17
N GLY A 81 -14.89 -17.84 -7.89
CA GLY A 81 -14.79 -16.53 -7.23
C GLY A 81 -13.38 -16.15 -6.76
N PHE A 82 -12.44 -17.09 -6.66
CA PHE A 82 -11.10 -16.80 -6.09
C PHE A 82 -10.34 -15.75 -6.88
N GLY A 83 -10.22 -15.93 -8.19
CA GLY A 83 -9.56 -14.98 -9.09
C GLY A 83 -10.22 -13.59 -9.07
N PRO A 84 -11.52 -13.48 -9.40
CA PRO A 84 -12.24 -12.22 -9.40
C PRO A 84 -12.11 -11.44 -8.09
N LEU A 85 -12.30 -12.09 -6.93
CA LEU A 85 -12.21 -11.40 -5.63
C LEU A 85 -10.79 -10.91 -5.34
N LEU A 86 -9.77 -11.69 -5.68
CA LEU A 86 -8.37 -11.25 -5.58
C LEU A 86 -8.14 -9.99 -6.43
N TYR A 87 -8.53 -10.02 -7.69
CA TYR A 87 -8.34 -8.89 -8.60
C TYR A 87 -9.11 -7.64 -8.15
N LEU A 88 -10.38 -7.81 -7.78
CA LEU A 88 -11.21 -6.71 -7.28
C LEU A 88 -10.64 -6.15 -5.98
N TYR A 89 -10.11 -6.99 -5.08
CA TYR A 89 -9.42 -6.54 -3.88
C TYR A 89 -8.25 -5.63 -4.23
N ILE A 90 -7.32 -6.08 -5.09
CA ILE A 90 -6.15 -5.29 -5.49
C ILE A 90 -6.56 -3.99 -6.18
N ARG A 91 -7.50 -4.03 -7.12
CA ARG A 91 -7.98 -2.84 -7.83
C ARG A 91 -8.64 -1.84 -6.89
N THR A 92 -9.49 -2.31 -5.97
CA THR A 92 -10.17 -1.44 -5.00
C THR A 92 -9.19 -0.85 -4.00
N LEU A 93 -8.15 -1.59 -3.62
CA LEU A 93 -7.09 -1.10 -2.74
C LEU A 93 -6.27 0.03 -3.40
N VAL A 94 -5.98 -0.11 -4.70
CA VAL A 94 -5.19 0.85 -5.48
C VAL A 94 -5.99 2.08 -5.89
N ASP A 95 -7.21 1.88 -6.38
CA ASP A 95 -8.05 2.95 -6.94
C ASP A 95 -8.93 3.64 -5.87
N GLY A 96 -9.09 3.03 -4.69
CA GLY A 96 -9.98 3.49 -3.61
C GLY A 96 -11.44 3.08 -3.79
N ALA A 97 -11.84 2.63 -4.98
CA ALA A 97 -13.20 2.16 -5.28
C ALA A 97 -13.20 0.95 -6.22
N PRO A 98 -14.22 0.07 -6.15
CA PRO A 98 -14.35 -1.03 -7.08
C PRO A 98 -14.66 -0.52 -8.49
N PRO A 99 -14.21 -1.23 -9.55
CA PRO A 99 -14.49 -0.84 -10.93
C PRO A 99 -16.00 -0.86 -11.21
N ARG A 100 -16.49 0.02 -12.11
CA ARG A 100 -17.93 0.18 -12.42
C ARG A 100 -18.68 -1.11 -12.78
N ARG A 101 -18.00 -2.09 -13.39
CA ARG A 101 -18.55 -3.40 -13.76
C ARG A 101 -18.05 -4.54 -12.86
N TRP A 102 -17.73 -4.27 -11.60
CA TRP A 102 -17.18 -5.27 -10.67
C TRP A 102 -18.03 -6.54 -10.59
N ALA A 103 -19.36 -6.42 -10.56
CA ALA A 103 -20.27 -7.54 -10.40
C ALA A 103 -20.22 -8.56 -11.56
N THR A 104 -19.89 -8.12 -12.78
CA THR A 104 -19.83 -9.05 -13.93
C THR A 104 -18.67 -10.04 -13.80
N HIS A 105 -17.61 -9.67 -13.07
CA HIS A 105 -16.50 -10.58 -12.79
C HIS A 105 -16.90 -11.71 -11.84
N LEU A 106 -17.96 -11.53 -11.03
CA LEU A 106 -18.47 -12.53 -10.09
C LEU A 106 -19.60 -13.40 -10.67
N ALA A 107 -20.07 -13.11 -11.89
CA ALA A 107 -21.14 -13.88 -12.52
C ALA A 107 -20.81 -15.39 -12.64
N PRO A 108 -19.59 -15.82 -13.06
CA PRO A 108 -19.25 -17.25 -13.08
C PRO A 108 -19.34 -17.92 -11.71
N ALA A 109 -18.93 -17.21 -10.65
CA ALA A 109 -19.02 -17.71 -9.27
C ALA A 109 -20.48 -17.85 -8.82
N ALA A 110 -21.34 -16.89 -9.16
CA ALA A 110 -22.77 -16.96 -8.87
C ALA A 110 -23.46 -18.11 -9.62
N VAL A 111 -23.09 -18.36 -10.88
CA VAL A 111 -23.58 -19.51 -11.66
C VAL A 111 -23.15 -20.83 -11.01
N GLN A 112 -21.88 -20.94 -10.60
CA GLN A 112 -21.38 -22.12 -9.89
C GLN A 112 -22.14 -22.37 -8.58
N PHE A 113 -22.34 -21.33 -7.77
CA PHE A 113 -23.14 -21.43 -6.55
C PHE A 113 -24.57 -21.88 -6.85
N GLY A 114 -25.21 -21.29 -7.87
CA GLY A 114 -26.57 -21.66 -8.29
C GLY A 114 -26.66 -23.12 -8.75
N TYR A 115 -25.65 -23.62 -9.46
CA TYR A 115 -25.56 -25.03 -9.84
C TYR A 115 -25.54 -25.95 -8.61
N TYR A 116 -24.63 -25.72 -7.66
CA TYR A 116 -24.57 -26.55 -6.45
C TYR A 116 -25.82 -26.41 -5.58
N ALA A 117 -26.39 -25.21 -5.45
CA ALA A 117 -27.63 -25.00 -4.71
C ALA A 117 -28.82 -25.76 -5.34
N GLY A 118 -28.90 -25.79 -6.67
CA GLY A 118 -29.87 -26.61 -7.41
C GLY A 118 -29.65 -28.09 -7.18
N ALA A 119 -28.43 -28.59 -7.39
CA ALA A 119 -28.09 -29.99 -7.17
C ALA A 119 -28.32 -30.43 -5.71
N PHE A 120 -28.10 -29.54 -4.74
CA PHE A 120 -28.33 -29.79 -3.32
C PHE A 120 -29.80 -30.06 -2.98
N SER A 121 -30.73 -29.49 -3.75
CA SER A 121 -32.19 -29.65 -3.55
C SER A 121 -32.77 -30.94 -4.11
N LEU A 122 -31.98 -31.71 -4.87
CA LEU A 122 -32.39 -33.00 -5.43
C LEU A 122 -32.56 -34.06 -4.34
N SER A 123 -33.33 -35.11 -4.65
CA SER A 123 -33.39 -36.31 -3.81
C SER A 123 -32.02 -36.98 -3.74
N LEU A 124 -31.77 -37.80 -2.71
CA LEU A 124 -30.48 -38.48 -2.58
C LEU A 124 -30.20 -39.38 -3.79
N GLU A 125 -31.18 -40.13 -4.27
CA GLU A 125 -31.07 -41.00 -5.44
C GLU A 125 -30.69 -40.20 -6.70
N ASP A 126 -31.40 -39.10 -6.95
CA ASP A 126 -31.13 -38.22 -8.10
C ASP A 126 -29.73 -37.58 -8.00
N LYS A 127 -29.26 -37.23 -6.79
CA LYS A 127 -27.90 -36.73 -6.59
C LYS A 127 -26.87 -37.77 -7.03
N TRP A 128 -27.02 -39.02 -6.64
CA TRP A 128 -26.07 -40.09 -7.02
C TRP A 128 -26.12 -40.39 -8.52
N ALA A 129 -27.33 -40.44 -9.11
CA ALA A 129 -27.52 -40.63 -10.54
C ALA A 129 -26.88 -39.50 -11.34
N TRP A 130 -27.15 -38.24 -10.97
CA TRP A 130 -26.55 -37.05 -11.59
C TRP A 130 -25.02 -37.04 -11.41
N ASN A 131 -24.54 -37.39 -10.21
CA ASN A 131 -23.13 -37.40 -9.92
C ASN A 131 -22.35 -38.36 -10.82
N GLY A 132 -22.82 -39.61 -10.93
CA GLY A 132 -22.16 -40.62 -11.75
C GLY A 132 -22.31 -40.43 -13.25
N ALA A 133 -23.44 -39.87 -13.71
CA ALA A 133 -23.69 -39.68 -15.13
C ALA A 133 -23.09 -38.39 -15.70
N VAL A 134 -23.11 -37.30 -14.92
CA VAL A 134 -22.82 -35.94 -15.43
C VAL A 134 -21.78 -35.20 -14.60
N HIS A 135 -21.97 -35.06 -13.30
CA HIS A 135 -21.11 -34.16 -12.51
C HIS A 135 -19.66 -34.62 -12.44
N GLU A 136 -19.42 -35.85 -12.00
CA GLU A 136 -18.06 -36.36 -11.80
C GLU A 136 -17.30 -36.52 -13.13
N PRO A 137 -17.88 -37.12 -14.20
CA PRO A 137 -17.10 -37.38 -15.42
C PRO A 137 -16.86 -36.13 -16.27
N TRP A 138 -17.78 -35.16 -16.25
CA TRP A 138 -17.77 -34.03 -17.19
C TRP A 138 -17.66 -32.68 -16.50
N LEU A 139 -18.54 -32.41 -15.52
CA LEU A 139 -18.65 -31.08 -14.96
C LEU A 139 -17.51 -30.76 -13.99
N SER A 140 -17.12 -31.70 -13.13
CA SER A 140 -16.05 -31.49 -12.14
C SER A 140 -14.68 -31.21 -12.78
N PRO A 141 -14.23 -31.93 -13.83
CA PRO A 141 -13.03 -31.57 -14.58
C PRO A 141 -13.14 -30.21 -15.28
N ALA A 142 -14.31 -29.92 -15.89
CA ALA A 142 -14.55 -28.64 -16.57
C ALA A 142 -14.54 -27.45 -15.59
N GLU A 143 -15.17 -27.58 -14.43
CA GLU A 143 -15.17 -26.58 -13.35
C GLU A 143 -13.77 -26.38 -12.80
N THR A 144 -13.00 -27.47 -12.59
CA THR A 144 -11.60 -27.38 -12.14
C THR A 144 -10.76 -26.62 -13.16
N ALA A 145 -10.87 -26.94 -14.46
CA ALA A 145 -10.16 -26.23 -15.51
C ALA A 145 -10.56 -24.76 -15.60
N ALA A 146 -11.87 -24.47 -15.54
CA ALA A 146 -12.39 -23.10 -15.58
C ALA A 146 -11.94 -22.28 -14.37
N ALA A 147 -11.90 -22.88 -13.17
CA ALA A 147 -11.48 -22.20 -11.97
C ALA A 147 -9.96 -21.98 -11.92
N LEU A 148 -9.14 -22.92 -12.40
CA LEU A 148 -7.70 -22.71 -12.61
C LEU A 148 -7.44 -21.59 -13.63
N LEU A 149 -8.14 -21.59 -14.76
CA LEU A 149 -8.04 -20.56 -15.78
C LEU A 149 -8.44 -19.19 -15.22
N SER A 150 -9.60 -19.10 -14.57
CA SER A 150 -10.08 -17.88 -13.92
C SER A 150 -9.06 -17.37 -12.90
N PHE A 151 -8.60 -18.23 -11.98
CA PHE A 151 -7.66 -17.83 -10.96
C PHE A 151 -6.32 -17.37 -11.56
N GLY A 152 -5.79 -18.07 -12.56
CA GLY A 152 -4.57 -17.69 -13.27
C GLY A 152 -4.69 -16.35 -14.02
N VAL A 153 -5.77 -16.15 -14.78
CA VAL A 153 -6.01 -14.90 -15.52
C VAL A 153 -6.12 -13.72 -14.56
N TYR A 154 -6.95 -13.83 -13.52
CA TYR A 154 -7.12 -12.74 -12.56
C TYR A 154 -5.88 -12.52 -11.68
N LEU A 155 -5.10 -13.56 -11.38
CA LEU A 155 -3.81 -13.41 -10.71
C LEU A 155 -2.83 -12.62 -11.59
N ALA A 156 -2.77 -12.90 -12.89
CA ALA A 156 -1.94 -12.14 -13.83
C ALA A 156 -2.42 -10.67 -13.94
N LEU A 157 -3.73 -10.43 -14.02
CA LEU A 157 -4.30 -9.08 -13.99
C LEU A 157 -4.00 -8.35 -12.68
N SER A 158 -4.03 -9.06 -11.55
CA SER A 158 -3.67 -8.52 -10.23
C SER A 158 -2.20 -8.12 -10.19
N TRP A 159 -1.31 -8.95 -10.75
CA TRP A 159 0.11 -8.66 -10.85
C TRP A 159 0.39 -7.43 -11.71
N ARG A 160 -0.33 -7.29 -12.84
CA ARG A 160 -0.26 -6.11 -13.71
C ARG A 160 -0.73 -4.85 -12.99
N ALA A 161 -1.85 -4.92 -12.28
CA ALA A 161 -2.39 -3.79 -11.51
C ALA A 161 -1.43 -3.37 -10.38
N PHE A 162 -0.90 -4.34 -9.63
CA PHE A 162 0.12 -4.12 -8.61
C PHE A 162 1.37 -3.44 -9.18
N GLY A 163 1.92 -3.97 -10.28
CA GLY A 163 3.12 -3.40 -10.92
C GLY A 163 2.89 -1.99 -11.48
N ALA A 164 1.70 -1.72 -12.02
CA ALA A 164 1.33 -0.37 -12.46
C ALA A 164 1.27 0.61 -11.28
N TYR A 165 0.69 0.18 -10.16
CA TYR A 165 0.64 0.99 -8.95
C TYR A 165 2.03 1.25 -8.36
N GLN A 166 2.90 0.24 -8.28
CA GLN A 166 4.27 0.43 -7.81
C GLN A 166 5.03 1.45 -8.68
N ARG A 167 4.91 1.37 -10.02
CA ARG A 167 5.50 2.37 -10.92
C ARG A 167 4.92 3.77 -10.73
N TRP A 168 3.62 3.88 -10.46
CA TRP A 168 2.99 5.16 -10.16
C TRP A 168 3.48 5.73 -8.83
N LEU A 169 3.61 4.90 -7.79
CA LEU A 169 4.20 5.32 -6.51
C LEU A 169 5.63 5.82 -6.70
N ASP A 170 6.44 5.10 -7.48
CA ASP A 170 7.81 5.49 -7.80
C ASP A 170 7.88 6.83 -8.56
N ALA A 171 6.89 7.14 -9.39
CA ALA A 171 6.83 8.41 -10.14
C ALA A 171 6.27 9.59 -9.33
N ASN A 172 5.40 9.33 -8.34
CA ASN A 172 4.60 10.36 -7.67
C ASN A 172 4.95 10.60 -6.19
N LEU A 173 5.71 9.71 -5.52
CA LEU A 173 6.02 9.83 -4.09
C LEU A 173 7.52 9.75 -3.80
N SER A 174 8.03 10.76 -3.10
CA SER A 174 9.46 10.91 -2.76
C SER A 174 9.94 10.01 -1.62
N ASN A 175 9.03 9.53 -0.75
CA ASN A 175 9.36 8.70 0.41
C ASN A 175 9.06 7.22 0.12
N ARG A 176 10.09 6.52 -0.37
CA ARG A 176 10.06 5.20 -1.01
C ARG A 176 9.85 4.03 -0.05
N GLU A 177 10.33 4.12 1.19
CA GLU A 177 10.49 2.93 2.04
C GLU A 177 9.23 2.59 2.82
N GLN A 178 8.42 3.58 3.21
CA GLN A 178 7.23 3.36 4.04
C GLN A 178 6.02 2.82 3.26
N LEU A 179 6.00 2.95 1.92
CA LEU A 179 4.86 2.59 1.06
C LEU A 179 5.15 1.44 0.07
N ARG A 180 6.37 0.87 0.11
CA ARG A 180 6.70 -0.33 -0.65
C ARG A 180 5.88 -1.50 -0.10
N LEU A 181 4.84 -1.87 -0.84
CA LEU A 181 3.91 -2.96 -0.49
C LEU A 181 4.55 -4.34 -0.67
N GLY A 182 5.67 -4.60 0.01
CA GLY A 182 6.36 -5.89 -0.02
C GLY A 182 5.46 -7.04 0.44
N TRP A 183 4.57 -6.75 1.38
CA TRP A 183 3.54 -7.68 1.84
C TRP A 183 2.58 -8.08 0.70
N LEU A 184 2.19 -7.14 -0.16
CA LEU A 184 1.25 -7.40 -1.28
C LEU A 184 1.91 -8.24 -2.38
N ARG A 185 3.22 -8.07 -2.59
CA ARG A 185 3.99 -8.97 -3.43
C ARG A 185 4.00 -10.39 -2.85
N GLY A 186 4.27 -10.53 -1.54
CA GLY A 186 4.22 -11.82 -0.85
C GLY A 186 2.84 -12.48 -0.94
N PHE A 187 1.79 -11.68 -0.75
CA PHE A 187 0.38 -12.07 -0.90
C PHE A 187 0.12 -12.72 -2.27
N LEU A 188 0.49 -12.03 -3.35
CA LEU A 188 0.27 -12.52 -4.69
C LEU A 188 1.14 -13.75 -5.02
N ILE A 189 2.39 -13.83 -4.49
CA ILE A 189 3.25 -15.03 -4.62
C ILE A 189 2.57 -16.23 -3.95
N ALA A 190 2.02 -16.05 -2.75
CA ALA A 190 1.34 -17.10 -2.02
C ALA A 190 0.10 -17.62 -2.79
N CYS A 191 -0.68 -16.72 -3.40
CA CYS A 191 -1.76 -17.10 -4.30
C CYS A 191 -1.25 -17.87 -5.54
N GLY A 192 -0.12 -17.45 -6.12
CA GLY A 192 0.52 -18.17 -7.24
C GLY A 192 1.01 -19.56 -6.85
N GLY A 193 1.59 -19.71 -5.66
CA GLY A 193 1.99 -21.00 -5.11
C GLY A 193 0.79 -21.95 -4.95
N LEU A 194 -0.33 -21.45 -4.43
CA LEU A 194 -1.57 -22.22 -4.35
C LEU A 194 -2.08 -22.62 -5.73
N LEU A 195 -2.06 -21.71 -6.71
CA LEU A 195 -2.48 -22.00 -8.09
C LEU A 195 -1.64 -23.13 -8.69
N VAL A 196 -0.31 -23.08 -8.56
CA VAL A 196 0.60 -24.12 -9.04
C VAL A 196 0.35 -25.45 -8.33
N LEU A 197 0.20 -25.42 -7.00
CA LEU A 197 -0.11 -26.62 -6.22
C LEU A 197 -1.43 -27.25 -6.69
N TRP A 198 -2.49 -26.44 -6.83
CA TRP A 198 -3.79 -26.91 -7.29
C TRP A 198 -3.72 -27.49 -8.71
N ALA A 199 -3.05 -26.81 -9.63
CA ALA A 199 -2.84 -27.30 -10.98
C ALA A 199 -2.08 -28.64 -11.01
N GLY A 200 -1.10 -28.83 -10.12
CA GLY A 200 -0.38 -30.09 -9.98
C GLY A 200 -1.28 -31.25 -9.53
N PHE A 201 -2.16 -31.01 -8.55
CA PHE A 201 -3.17 -31.98 -8.13
C PHE A 201 -4.15 -32.30 -9.27
N ALA A 202 -4.66 -31.28 -9.97
CA ALA A 202 -5.56 -31.46 -11.10
C ALA A 202 -4.89 -32.24 -12.26
N ALA A 203 -3.63 -31.95 -12.56
CA ALA A 203 -2.86 -32.68 -13.57
C ALA A 203 -2.61 -34.14 -13.18
N THR A 204 -2.33 -34.40 -11.90
CA THR A 204 -2.17 -35.77 -11.39
C THR A 204 -3.47 -36.55 -11.55
N GLU A 205 -4.60 -35.95 -11.22
CA GLU A 205 -5.92 -36.55 -11.39
C GLU A 205 -6.26 -36.82 -12.87
N ALA A 206 -5.98 -35.87 -13.75
CA ALA A 206 -6.30 -35.99 -15.17
C ALA A 206 -5.40 -36.95 -15.96
N PHE A 207 -4.11 -37.05 -15.62
CA PHE A 207 -3.11 -37.71 -16.47
C PHE A 207 -2.38 -38.88 -15.80
N VAL A 208 -2.41 -39.00 -14.48
CA VAL A 208 -1.62 -40.00 -13.75
C VAL A 208 -2.51 -41.03 -13.09
N ARG A 209 -3.39 -40.62 -12.17
CA ARG A 209 -4.30 -41.51 -11.45
C ARG A 209 -5.45 -40.73 -10.79
N PRO A 210 -6.62 -41.34 -10.61
CA PRO A 210 -7.67 -40.80 -9.75
C PRO A 210 -7.15 -40.57 -8.33
N LEU A 211 -7.45 -39.41 -7.77
CA LEU A 211 -7.05 -39.06 -6.42
C LEU A 211 -8.13 -39.49 -5.43
N ARG A 212 -7.71 -40.19 -4.37
CA ARG A 212 -8.58 -40.53 -3.26
C ARG A 212 -8.77 -39.32 -2.36
N TYR A 213 -9.78 -39.40 -1.51
CA TYR A 213 -10.07 -38.36 -0.51
C TYR A 213 -8.84 -37.99 0.34
N LEU A 214 -8.03 -38.98 0.72
CA LEU A 214 -6.81 -38.78 1.51
C LEU A 214 -5.66 -38.14 0.72
N ASP A 215 -5.57 -38.39 -0.58
CA ASP A 215 -4.49 -37.85 -1.40
C ASP A 215 -4.58 -36.31 -1.48
N ARG A 216 -5.80 -35.76 -1.40
CA ARG A 216 -6.05 -34.32 -1.49
C ARG A 216 -5.79 -33.56 -0.18
N PHE A 217 -5.62 -34.26 0.95
CA PHE A 217 -5.43 -33.63 2.26
C PHE A 217 -4.32 -32.57 2.30
N PRO A 218 -3.12 -32.77 1.72
CA PRO A 218 -2.05 -31.77 1.73
C PRO A 218 -2.44 -30.45 1.04
N PHE A 219 -3.25 -30.50 -0.02
CA PHE A 219 -3.75 -29.30 -0.67
C PHE A 219 -4.62 -28.46 0.28
N TYR A 220 -5.52 -29.09 1.04
CA TYR A 220 -6.39 -28.38 1.98
C TYR A 220 -5.63 -27.83 3.19
N VAL A 221 -4.56 -28.51 3.62
CA VAL A 221 -3.64 -27.95 4.63
C VAL A 221 -2.94 -26.69 4.09
N ALA A 222 -2.45 -26.73 2.85
CA ALA A 222 -1.85 -25.56 2.21
C ALA A 222 -2.86 -24.42 2.01
N LEU A 223 -4.10 -24.73 1.64
CA LEU A 223 -5.19 -23.75 1.52
C LEU A 223 -5.53 -23.13 2.89
N ALA A 224 -5.60 -23.93 3.95
CA ALA A 224 -5.82 -23.43 5.31
C ALA A 224 -4.66 -22.54 5.80
N ALA A 225 -3.42 -22.91 5.51
CA ALA A 225 -2.25 -22.09 5.80
C ALA A 225 -2.27 -20.75 5.02
N LEU A 226 -2.70 -20.79 3.75
CA LEU A 226 -2.89 -19.58 2.96
C LEU A 226 -3.99 -18.70 3.56
N VAL A 227 -5.15 -19.26 3.91
CA VAL A 227 -6.25 -18.55 4.57
C VAL A 227 -5.76 -17.81 5.82
N TYR A 228 -4.96 -18.49 6.65
CA TYR A 228 -4.34 -17.89 7.83
C TYR A 228 -3.42 -16.72 7.46
N TYR A 229 -2.50 -16.93 6.51
CA TYR A 229 -1.55 -15.93 6.05
C TYR A 229 -2.24 -14.70 5.46
N LEU A 230 -3.19 -14.88 4.54
CA LEU A 230 -3.92 -13.78 3.89
C LEU A 230 -4.78 -13.01 4.89
N GLY A 231 -5.40 -13.69 5.85
CA GLY A 231 -6.18 -13.05 6.91
C GLY A 231 -5.31 -12.21 7.84
N LEU A 232 -4.16 -12.73 8.27
CA LEU A 232 -3.25 -12.02 9.17
C LEU A 232 -2.61 -10.81 8.48
N GLU A 233 -2.06 -11.01 7.27
CA GLU A 233 -1.43 -9.93 6.50
C GLU A 233 -2.43 -8.87 6.07
N GLY A 234 -3.61 -9.32 5.64
CA GLY A 234 -4.71 -8.43 5.29
C GLY A 234 -5.12 -7.57 6.48
N TRP A 235 -5.31 -8.15 7.65
CA TRP A 235 -5.70 -7.42 8.86
C TRP A 235 -4.60 -6.46 9.32
N ARG A 236 -3.34 -6.91 9.34
CA ARG A 236 -2.16 -6.08 9.69
C ARG A 236 -2.08 -4.80 8.85
N HIS A 237 -2.48 -4.88 7.58
CA HIS A 237 -2.39 -3.78 6.62
C HIS A 237 -3.74 -3.11 6.31
N ALA A 238 -4.82 -3.53 6.98
CA ALA A 238 -6.19 -3.09 6.70
C ALA A 238 -6.41 -1.60 7.00
N ALA A 239 -5.71 -1.07 8.02
CA ALA A 239 -5.83 0.31 8.49
C ALA A 239 -4.86 1.29 7.79
N LEU A 240 -3.97 0.80 6.93
CA LEU A 240 -3.01 1.66 6.25
C LEU A 240 -3.65 2.55 5.20
N VAL A 241 -3.04 3.72 4.98
CA VAL A 241 -3.49 4.70 3.99
C VAL A 241 -2.73 4.47 2.70
N TYR A 242 -3.45 4.10 1.64
CA TYR A 242 -2.88 3.96 0.31
C TYR A 242 -3.22 5.21 -0.51
N PRO A 243 -2.23 5.92 -1.06
CA PRO A 243 -2.49 7.01 -1.98
C PRO A 243 -3.20 6.48 -3.23
N HIS A 244 -4.37 7.04 -3.55
CA HIS A 244 -5.15 6.58 -4.68
C HIS A 244 -4.68 7.23 -5.98
N SER A 245 -4.45 6.41 -7.01
CA SER A 245 -4.02 6.89 -8.33
C SER A 245 -5.03 7.83 -8.99
N ALA A 246 -6.33 7.65 -8.70
CA ALA A 246 -7.43 8.42 -9.26
C ALA A 246 -7.68 9.78 -8.57
N ALA A 247 -7.13 10.02 -7.37
CA ALA A 247 -7.34 11.27 -6.64
C ALA A 247 -6.33 12.38 -7.02
N MET A 248 -5.42 12.09 -7.95
CA MET A 248 -4.40 13.01 -8.44
C MET A 248 -4.55 13.12 -9.95
N ASP A 249 -5.69 13.66 -10.40
CA ASP A 249 -5.77 14.20 -11.76
C ASP A 249 -4.58 15.16 -11.95
N PRO A 250 -4.00 15.24 -13.16
CA PRO A 250 -3.13 16.35 -13.47
C PRO A 250 -3.94 17.60 -13.18
N VAL A 251 -3.39 18.55 -12.42
CA VAL A 251 -3.86 19.92 -12.54
C VAL A 251 -3.50 20.32 -13.97
N ASP A 252 -4.38 19.97 -14.91
CA ASP A 252 -4.38 20.53 -16.25
C ASP A 252 -4.43 22.03 -16.04
N GLY A 253 -3.58 22.74 -16.79
CA GLY A 253 -3.34 24.17 -16.67
C GLY A 253 -4.54 25.03 -17.07
N ALA A 254 -5.70 24.79 -16.48
CA ALA A 254 -6.78 25.76 -16.42
C ALA A 254 -6.31 26.93 -15.55
N GLU A 255 -6.17 28.08 -16.19
CA GLU A 255 -6.07 29.37 -15.51
C GLU A 255 -7.13 29.43 -14.41
N LEU A 256 -6.68 29.47 -13.15
CA LEU A 256 -7.52 29.80 -12.03
C LEU A 256 -7.96 31.26 -12.22
N ASP A 257 -9.25 31.44 -12.53
CA ASP A 257 -9.91 32.73 -12.55
C ASP A 257 -9.70 33.43 -11.19
N PRO A 258 -9.06 34.62 -11.15
CA PRO A 258 -8.72 35.32 -9.91
C PRO A 258 -9.92 35.70 -9.03
N GLN A 259 -11.16 35.55 -9.49
CA GLN A 259 -12.34 36.05 -8.79
C GLN A 259 -13.08 35.02 -7.92
N THR A 260 -12.66 33.75 -7.87
CA THR A 260 -13.34 32.72 -7.04
C THR A 260 -12.75 32.56 -5.62
N GLU A 261 -11.62 33.20 -5.29
CA GLU A 261 -10.98 33.08 -3.96
C GLU A 261 -11.68 33.87 -2.84
N ALA A 262 -12.71 34.67 -3.11
CA ALA A 262 -13.32 35.55 -2.11
C ALA A 262 -14.46 34.93 -1.27
N ALA A 263 -14.82 33.66 -1.47
CA ALA A 263 -15.94 33.07 -0.72
C ALA A 263 -15.78 31.55 -0.51
N THR A 264 -14.78 31.11 0.21
CA THR A 264 -14.85 29.82 0.93
C THR A 264 -14.02 29.92 2.20
N ASP A 265 -14.73 30.07 3.32
CA ASP A 265 -14.20 30.04 4.68
C ASP A 265 -13.86 28.58 5.09
N ALA A 266 -13.06 27.91 4.27
CA ALA A 266 -12.58 26.55 4.52
C ALA A 266 -11.15 26.64 5.05
N GLN A 267 -11.02 26.50 6.37
CA GLN A 267 -9.76 26.18 7.02
C GLN A 267 -9.10 24.98 6.31
N PRO A 268 -7.79 25.03 6.03
CA PRO A 268 -7.10 23.91 5.41
C PRO A 268 -7.11 22.69 6.34
N LEU A 269 -7.83 21.64 5.93
CA LEU A 269 -8.04 20.37 6.64
C LEU A 269 -6.76 19.55 6.89
N PHE A 270 -5.59 20.08 6.55
CA PHE A 270 -4.27 19.44 6.71
C PHE A 270 -3.33 20.17 7.67
N ALA A 271 -3.79 21.19 8.41
CA ALA A 271 -2.97 21.85 9.42
C ALA A 271 -2.99 21.17 10.82
N ALA A 272 -3.92 20.23 11.07
CA ALA A 272 -4.11 19.62 12.40
C ALA A 272 -3.70 18.14 12.53
N ALA A 273 -3.07 17.56 11.50
CA ALA A 273 -2.65 16.15 11.51
C ALA A 273 -1.11 15.97 11.54
N VAL A 274 -0.36 17.03 11.86
CA VAL A 274 1.09 16.98 12.07
C VAL A 274 1.39 17.38 13.52
N SER A 275 0.92 16.58 14.48
CA SER A 275 1.40 16.65 15.88
C SER A 275 1.08 15.40 16.70
N ALA A 276 0.89 14.25 16.05
CA ALA A 276 0.73 12.99 16.76
C ALA A 276 1.82 12.03 16.29
N ASP A 277 2.93 12.04 17.01
CA ASP A 277 3.93 10.97 16.95
C ASP A 277 3.22 9.61 17.19
N PRO A 278 3.50 8.57 16.37
CA PRO A 278 3.14 7.21 16.72
C PRO A 278 3.92 6.76 17.97
N PRO A 279 3.37 5.86 18.81
CA PRO A 279 4.11 5.33 19.94
C PRO A 279 5.31 4.51 19.43
N GLU A 280 6.49 4.99 19.80
CA GLU A 280 7.80 4.38 19.58
C GLU A 280 7.93 3.10 20.42
N ALA A 281 7.37 2.00 19.92
CA ALA A 281 7.50 0.68 20.52
C ALA A 281 7.71 -0.38 19.42
N ALA A 282 8.95 -0.46 18.93
CA ALA A 282 9.65 -1.70 18.53
C ALA A 282 10.83 -1.37 17.61
N GLU A 283 11.93 -0.85 18.17
CA GLU A 283 13.28 -1.05 17.60
C GLU A 283 14.35 -0.72 18.64
N ALA A 284 14.27 -1.40 19.79
CA ALA A 284 15.36 -1.49 20.75
C ALA A 284 16.05 -2.84 20.56
N ALA A 285 16.99 -2.90 19.62
CA ALA A 285 18.00 -3.95 19.59
C ALA A 285 19.21 -3.46 18.80
N THR A 286 20.09 -2.69 19.44
CA THR A 286 21.54 -2.98 19.48
C THR A 286 22.29 -1.92 20.32
N ALA A 287 23.08 -2.43 21.28
CA ALA A 287 24.12 -1.77 22.07
C ALA A 287 23.72 -0.61 22.99
N ALA A 288 23.58 -0.93 24.29
CA ALA A 288 23.67 0.03 25.40
C ALA A 288 25.08 0.66 25.47
N PRO A 289 25.15 1.96 25.80
CA PRO A 289 25.66 2.33 27.12
C PRO A 289 24.73 3.26 27.91
N SER A 290 24.56 2.94 29.20
CA SER A 290 24.18 3.76 30.37
C SER A 290 23.12 4.87 30.23
N ALA A 291 21.90 4.55 30.69
CA ALA A 291 20.74 5.44 30.82
C ALA A 291 20.83 6.53 31.91
N GLU A 292 21.90 6.57 32.72
CA GLU A 292 22.03 7.55 33.80
C GLU A 292 22.68 8.88 33.35
N ALA A 293 23.31 8.92 32.16
CA ALA A 293 23.90 10.14 31.60
C ALA A 293 22.89 10.99 30.78
N ASP A 294 21.83 10.37 30.27
CA ASP A 294 20.86 11.01 29.35
C ASP A 294 19.82 11.89 30.08
N GLU A 295 19.55 11.66 31.37
CA GLU A 295 18.60 12.47 32.15
C GLU A 295 19.17 13.83 32.59
N GLU A 296 20.48 13.93 32.88
CA GLU A 296 21.12 15.21 33.23
C GLU A 296 21.35 16.11 31.99
N ASP A 297 21.58 15.52 30.82
CA ASP A 297 21.81 16.27 29.56
C ASP A 297 20.49 16.79 28.94
N GLY A 298 19.40 16.04 29.10
CA GLY A 298 18.06 16.41 28.62
C GLY A 298 17.44 17.63 29.30
N ILE A 299 17.70 17.83 30.59
CA ILE A 299 17.15 18.96 31.37
C ILE A 299 17.95 20.26 31.11
N ARG A 300 19.25 20.17 30.85
CA ARG A 300 20.08 21.32 30.44
C ARG A 300 19.87 21.74 28.98
N ALA A 301 19.52 20.81 28.09
CA ALA A 301 19.31 21.06 26.67
C ALA A 301 18.01 21.84 26.36
N GLU A 302 16.96 21.72 27.20
CA GLU A 302 15.66 22.36 26.96
C GLU A 302 15.71 23.90 26.86
N ALA A 303 16.59 24.55 27.62
CA ALA A 303 16.78 26.01 27.56
C ALA A 303 17.69 26.47 26.39
N ALA A 304 18.31 25.53 25.65
CA ALA A 304 19.34 25.82 24.65
C ALA A 304 18.97 25.39 23.22
N TYR A 305 17.78 24.81 22.99
CA TYR A 305 17.39 24.26 21.69
C TYR A 305 17.45 25.25 20.52
N PRO A 306 17.03 26.53 20.63
CA PRO A 306 17.17 27.48 19.51
C PRO A 306 18.63 27.69 19.09
N ALA A 307 19.55 27.81 20.05
CA ALA A 307 20.97 28.00 19.77
C ALA A 307 21.62 26.74 19.20
N LEU A 308 21.25 25.57 19.73
CA LEU A 308 21.69 24.27 19.22
C LEU A 308 21.21 24.01 17.79
N ALA A 309 19.94 24.33 17.50
CA ALA A 309 19.35 24.11 16.18
C ALA A 309 19.95 25.03 15.11
N GLU A 310 20.29 26.28 15.46
CA GLU A 310 21.05 27.15 14.55
C GLU A 310 22.49 26.65 14.36
N GLY A 311 23.12 26.12 15.41
CA GLY A 311 24.41 25.44 15.31
C GLY A 311 24.38 24.23 14.38
N TRP A 312 23.34 23.40 14.46
CA TRP A 312 23.12 22.29 13.54
C TRP A 312 22.89 22.78 12.10
N ARG A 313 22.14 23.87 11.89
CA ARG A 313 21.98 24.48 10.57
C ARG A 313 23.32 24.81 9.93
N THR A 314 24.21 25.45 10.68
CA THR A 314 25.55 25.80 10.22
C THR A 314 26.36 24.56 9.84
N GLN A 315 26.43 23.56 10.73
CA GLN A 315 27.18 22.32 10.47
C GLN A 315 26.65 21.55 9.26
N VAL A 316 25.33 21.42 9.14
CA VAL A 316 24.68 20.74 8.01
C VAL A 316 24.97 21.47 6.69
N SER A 317 24.97 22.81 6.74
CA SER A 317 25.24 23.66 5.57
C SER A 317 26.69 23.51 5.10
N GLU A 318 27.65 23.65 6.02
CA GLU A 318 29.08 23.60 5.75
C GLU A 318 29.53 22.22 5.27
N ALA A 319 29.02 21.16 5.91
CA ALA A 319 29.34 19.79 5.51
C ALA A 319 28.59 19.33 4.26
N GLY A 320 27.63 20.12 3.77
CA GLY A 320 26.87 19.82 2.55
C GLY A 320 25.95 18.60 2.67
N TRP A 321 25.67 18.11 3.88
CA TRP A 321 24.88 16.88 4.09
C TRP A 321 23.46 16.98 3.56
N TRP A 322 22.90 18.19 3.46
CA TRP A 322 21.59 18.43 2.86
C TRP A 322 21.49 17.97 1.39
N ARG A 323 22.61 17.80 0.68
CA ARG A 323 22.63 17.26 -0.70
C ARG A 323 22.45 15.75 -0.79
N ASP A 324 22.59 15.04 0.33
CA ASP A 324 22.45 13.59 0.37
C ASP A 324 20.99 13.18 0.17
N GLU A 325 20.70 12.55 -0.96
CA GLU A 325 19.39 12.05 -1.38
C GLU A 325 18.76 11.08 -0.37
N GLY A 326 19.58 10.33 0.38
CA GLY A 326 19.18 9.33 1.37
C GLY A 326 19.21 9.82 2.81
N LEU A 327 19.39 11.12 3.06
CA LEU A 327 19.52 11.66 4.41
C LEU A 327 18.23 11.44 5.22
N THR A 328 18.34 10.66 6.30
CA THR A 328 17.28 10.45 7.30
C THR A 328 17.61 11.15 8.61
N LEU A 329 16.60 11.40 9.44
CA LEU A 329 16.78 11.97 10.79
C LEU A 329 17.81 11.17 11.61
N ALA A 330 17.71 9.84 11.61
CA ALA A 330 18.65 8.97 12.34
C ALA A 330 20.08 9.03 11.77
N SER A 331 20.23 9.15 10.45
CA SER A 331 21.54 9.33 9.84
C SER A 331 22.15 10.70 10.16
N LEU A 332 21.33 11.75 10.22
CA LEU A 332 21.79 13.10 10.55
C LEU A 332 22.14 13.22 12.03
N ALA A 333 21.34 12.65 12.92
CA ALA A 333 21.59 12.62 14.36
C ALA A 333 22.95 11.97 14.67
N ARG A 334 23.25 10.84 14.01
CA ARG A 334 24.58 10.20 14.12
C ARG A 334 25.72 11.11 13.65
N ARG A 335 25.54 11.86 12.57
CA ARG A 335 26.56 12.81 12.06
C ARG A 335 26.76 14.01 12.99
N LEU A 336 25.70 14.43 13.68
CA LEU A 336 25.73 15.53 14.65
C LEU A 336 26.10 15.05 16.07
N HIS A 337 26.37 13.76 16.25
CA HIS A 337 26.67 13.15 17.55
C HIS A 337 25.58 13.40 18.62
N VAL A 338 24.32 13.38 18.21
CA VAL A 338 23.14 13.52 19.10
C VAL A 338 22.17 12.37 18.90
N SER A 339 21.25 12.17 19.85
CA SER A 339 20.17 11.21 19.68
C SER A 339 19.15 11.72 18.63
N PRO A 340 18.46 10.82 17.88
CA PRO A 340 17.39 11.22 16.97
C PRO A 340 16.27 12.00 17.66
N ARG A 341 15.98 11.64 18.92
CA ARG A 341 15.00 12.32 19.77
C ARG A 341 15.41 13.76 20.07
N THR A 342 16.66 13.97 20.48
CA THR A 342 17.21 15.31 20.75
C THR A 342 17.21 16.18 19.49
N LEU A 343 17.59 15.61 18.35
CA LEU A 343 17.57 16.32 17.06
C LEU A 343 16.15 16.72 16.66
N SER A 344 15.18 15.80 16.76
CA SER A 344 13.78 16.09 16.44
C SER A 344 13.21 17.18 17.34
N ARG A 345 13.41 17.07 18.67
CA ARG A 345 12.96 18.09 19.62
C ARG A 345 13.63 19.43 19.36
N GLY A 346 14.96 19.47 19.19
CA GLY A 346 15.66 20.73 18.96
C GLY A 346 15.26 21.43 17.66
N LEU A 347 14.95 20.70 16.59
CA LEU A 347 14.43 21.30 15.35
C LEU A 347 13.00 21.85 15.52
N ASN A 348 12.11 21.06 16.14
CA ASN A 348 10.72 21.46 16.34
C ASN A 348 10.59 22.61 17.35
N GLU A 349 11.26 22.53 18.50
CA GLU A 349 11.19 23.55 19.56
C GLU A 349 12.10 24.75 19.28
N GLY A 350 13.26 24.52 18.67
CA GLY A 350 14.24 25.57 18.40
C GLY A 350 13.94 26.38 17.14
N LEU A 351 13.47 25.73 16.08
CA LEU A 351 13.25 26.37 14.77
C LEU A 351 11.79 26.32 14.29
N GLY A 352 10.90 25.63 15.01
CA GLY A 352 9.52 25.43 14.56
C GLY A 352 9.42 24.61 13.29
N GLN A 353 10.40 23.75 13.00
CA GLN A 353 10.53 23.03 11.73
C GLN A 353 10.66 21.53 11.98
N SER A 354 9.94 20.74 11.20
CA SER A 354 10.22 19.32 11.07
C SER A 354 11.56 19.10 10.35
N PHE A 355 12.17 17.93 10.53
CA PHE A 355 13.40 17.54 9.82
C PHE A 355 13.28 17.70 8.29
N ASN A 356 12.14 17.30 7.72
CA ASN A 356 11.91 17.42 6.28
C ASN A 356 11.86 18.88 5.82
N GLU A 357 11.23 19.75 6.60
CA GLU A 357 11.17 21.18 6.28
C GLU A 357 12.54 21.84 6.39
N PHE A 358 13.28 21.50 7.45
CA PHE A 358 14.63 21.96 7.69
C PHE A 358 15.56 21.67 6.50
N ILE A 359 15.60 20.41 6.03
CA ILE A 359 16.44 20.03 4.88
C ILE A 359 15.90 20.62 3.57
N ASN A 360 14.59 20.53 3.31
CA ASN A 360 14.02 21.02 2.05
C ASN A 360 14.20 22.52 1.88
N ARG A 361 14.16 23.31 2.97
CA ARG A 361 14.45 24.74 2.93
C ARG A 361 15.87 25.00 2.41
N MET A 362 16.87 24.30 2.93
CA MET A 362 18.27 24.44 2.47
C MET A 362 18.44 24.05 1.00
N ARG A 363 17.76 22.98 0.56
CA ARG A 363 17.77 22.54 -0.84
C ARG A 363 17.13 23.57 -1.76
N VAL A 364 15.98 24.13 -1.39
CA VAL A 364 15.29 25.18 -2.17
C VAL A 364 16.15 26.44 -2.25
N ASP A 365 16.77 26.87 -1.14
CA ASP A 365 17.64 28.04 -1.12
C ASP A 365 18.87 27.86 -2.03
N ALA A 366 19.40 26.64 -2.14
CA ALA A 366 20.46 26.32 -3.09
C ALA A 366 19.98 26.44 -4.55
N VAL A 367 18.81 25.89 -4.87
CA VAL A 367 18.24 25.97 -6.22
C VAL A 367 17.90 27.42 -6.59
N VAL A 368 17.34 28.21 -5.67
CA VAL A 368 17.04 29.63 -5.90
C VAL A 368 18.30 30.42 -6.23
N ARG A 369 19.42 30.16 -5.52
CA ARG A 369 20.72 30.77 -5.83
C ARG A 369 21.22 30.37 -7.22
N GLN A 370 21.14 29.08 -7.55
CA GLN A 370 21.58 28.53 -8.83
C GLN A 370 20.76 29.05 -10.01
N LEU A 371 19.45 29.24 -9.84
CA LEU A 371 18.57 29.82 -10.87
C LEU A 371 18.83 31.32 -11.10
N ARG A 372 19.43 32.02 -10.13
CA ARG A 372 19.83 33.42 -10.25
C ARG A 372 21.22 33.58 -10.88
N ASP A 373 22.04 32.54 -10.94
CA ASP A 373 23.35 32.55 -11.60
C ASP A 373 23.20 32.63 -13.14
N PRO A 374 23.84 33.61 -13.82
CA PRO A 374 23.83 33.73 -15.28
C PRO A 374 24.50 32.57 -16.03
N ALA A 375 25.43 31.84 -15.39
CA ALA A 375 26.18 30.76 -16.01
C ALA A 375 25.45 29.41 -15.99
N PHE A 376 24.34 29.29 -15.25
CA PHE A 376 23.66 28.02 -15.07
C PHE A 376 22.72 27.69 -16.25
N GLY A 377 23.10 26.65 -17.01
CA GLY A 377 22.37 26.15 -18.17
C GLY A 377 21.02 25.53 -17.80
N HIS A 378 19.96 26.32 -17.99
CA HIS A 378 18.55 26.04 -18.36
C HIS A 378 17.74 24.86 -17.79
N ASP A 379 18.31 23.88 -17.07
CA ASP A 379 17.56 22.74 -16.56
C ASP A 379 17.27 22.84 -15.05
N VAL A 380 16.05 23.29 -14.74
CA VAL A 380 15.51 23.40 -13.38
C VAL A 380 15.45 22.02 -12.69
N LEU A 381 15.20 20.95 -13.46
CA LEU A 381 15.16 19.61 -12.90
C LEU A 381 16.56 19.17 -12.49
N ARG A 382 17.57 19.44 -13.32
CA ARG A 382 18.98 19.16 -12.97
C ARG A 382 19.42 19.92 -11.71
N ALA A 383 19.10 21.20 -11.59
CA ALA A 383 19.37 21.96 -10.36
C ALA A 383 18.71 21.34 -9.12
N ALA A 384 17.48 20.83 -9.26
CA ALA A 384 16.79 20.17 -8.17
C ALA A 384 17.48 18.84 -7.78
N LEU A 385 17.90 18.03 -8.76
CA LEU A 385 18.62 16.78 -8.51
C LEU A 385 19.99 17.07 -7.86
N ASP A 386 20.75 18.06 -8.36
CA ASP A 386 22.04 18.48 -7.79
C ASP A 386 21.90 19.00 -6.34
N ALA A 387 20.73 19.55 -6.00
CA ALA A 387 20.39 19.98 -4.65
C ALA A 387 19.92 18.82 -3.73
N GLY A 388 19.89 17.58 -4.22
CA GLY A 388 19.51 16.39 -3.45
C GLY A 388 18.01 16.09 -3.42
N PHE A 389 17.22 16.66 -4.34
CA PHE A 389 15.83 16.23 -4.50
C PHE A 389 15.74 14.96 -5.35
N ASN A 390 15.06 13.94 -4.83
CA ASN A 390 14.92 12.65 -5.53
C ASN A 390 13.83 12.67 -6.62
N SER A 391 13.02 13.73 -6.70
CA SER A 391 11.95 13.84 -7.70
C SER A 391 11.51 15.29 -7.97
N LYS A 392 11.02 15.52 -9.20
CA LYS A 392 10.42 16.79 -9.65
C LYS A 392 9.23 17.23 -8.80
N ALA A 393 8.40 16.28 -8.35
CA ALA A 393 7.22 16.56 -7.55
C ALA A 393 7.57 17.02 -6.12
N SER A 394 8.58 16.40 -5.50
CA SER A 394 9.10 16.84 -4.19
C SER A 394 9.61 18.26 -4.25
N PHE A 395 10.42 18.51 -5.27
CA PHE A 395 10.99 19.81 -5.54
C PHE A 395 9.91 20.86 -5.75
N ASN A 396 8.95 20.64 -6.68
CA ASN A 396 7.92 21.63 -6.98
C ASN A 396 7.06 21.99 -5.76
N ARG A 397 6.72 21.01 -4.91
CA ARG A 397 5.94 21.24 -3.68
C ARG A 397 6.74 22.07 -2.68
N ALA A 398 7.96 21.64 -2.35
CA ALA A 398 8.83 22.38 -1.43
C ALA A 398 9.09 23.80 -1.95
N PHE A 399 9.43 23.93 -3.24
CA PHE A 399 9.72 25.20 -3.87
C PHE A 399 8.52 26.15 -3.81
N LYS A 400 7.31 25.69 -4.14
CA LYS A 400 6.10 26.53 -4.04
C LYS A 400 5.79 26.90 -2.59
N ALA A 401 5.92 25.96 -1.65
CA ALA A 401 5.67 26.21 -0.23
C ALA A 401 6.60 27.28 0.35
N TYR A 402 7.88 27.29 -0.04
CA TYR A 402 8.86 28.24 0.49
C TYR A 402 8.96 29.55 -0.30
N THR A 403 8.76 29.53 -1.62
CA THR A 403 8.95 30.73 -2.46
C THR A 403 7.65 31.40 -2.87
N GLY A 404 6.49 30.78 -2.62
CA GLY A 404 5.17 31.26 -3.05
C GLY A 404 4.89 31.15 -4.56
N GLN A 405 5.88 30.75 -5.36
CA GLN A 405 5.78 30.72 -6.82
C GLN A 405 6.34 29.43 -7.41
N THR A 406 6.04 29.16 -8.69
CA THR A 406 6.61 27.98 -9.36
C THR A 406 8.07 28.25 -9.77
N PRO A 407 8.91 27.20 -9.89
CA PRO A 407 10.29 27.34 -10.37
C PRO A 407 10.39 28.03 -11.74
N SER A 408 9.42 27.76 -12.63
CA SER A 408 9.33 28.39 -13.95
C SER A 408 8.98 29.86 -13.87
N ALA A 409 8.10 30.25 -12.93
CA ALA A 409 7.76 31.65 -12.69
C ALA A 409 8.95 32.44 -12.14
N LEU A 410 9.66 31.91 -11.13
CA LEU A 410 10.87 32.55 -10.61
C LEU A 410 11.94 32.69 -11.69
N ARG A 411 12.12 31.69 -12.55
CA ARG A 411 13.05 31.76 -13.68
C ARG A 411 12.67 32.88 -14.66
N ARG A 412 11.38 33.02 -14.99
CA ARG A 412 10.90 34.10 -15.87
C ARG A 412 11.11 35.47 -15.23
N ALA A 413 10.83 35.60 -13.93
CA ALA A 413 11.07 36.83 -13.18
C ALA A 413 12.56 37.19 -13.16
N ALA A 414 13.44 36.23 -12.87
CA ALA A 414 14.89 36.43 -12.89
C ALA A 414 15.43 36.77 -14.30
N ALA A 415 14.83 36.21 -15.36
CA ALA A 415 15.17 36.57 -16.74
C ALA A 415 14.68 37.98 -17.12
N ALA A 416 13.48 38.36 -16.67
CA ALA A 416 12.92 39.69 -16.90
C ALA A 416 13.67 40.79 -16.14
N GLU A 417 14.07 40.54 -14.90
CA GLU A 417 14.89 41.46 -14.09
C GLU A 417 16.26 41.73 -14.72
N ARG A 418 16.81 40.77 -15.48
CA ARG A 418 18.05 40.93 -16.27
C ARG A 418 17.87 41.78 -17.53
N LEU A 419 16.63 41.95 -18.02
CA LEU A 419 16.30 42.69 -19.24
C LEU A 419 15.92 44.16 -18.97
N ILE A 420 15.75 44.56 -17.71
CA ILE A 420 15.50 45.95 -17.32
C ILE A 420 16.87 46.61 -17.00
N PRO A 421 17.36 47.55 -17.81
CA PRO A 421 18.53 48.34 -17.43
C PRO A 421 18.19 49.11 -16.15
N ARG A 422 19.04 49.04 -15.13
CA ARG A 422 18.94 49.89 -13.94
C ARG A 422 19.11 51.36 -14.34
N GLN A 423 18.05 52.02 -14.80
CA GLN A 423 17.98 53.48 -14.84
C GLN A 423 17.45 53.97 -13.50
N SER A 424 18.39 54.24 -12.60
CA SER A 424 18.19 55.20 -11.51
C SER A 424 19.55 55.68 -11.03
N ALA A 425 20.25 56.41 -11.90
CA ALA A 425 21.17 57.44 -11.43
C ALA A 425 20.35 58.74 -11.30
N SER A 426 20.49 59.39 -10.15
CA SER A 426 19.79 60.61 -9.73
C SER A 426 19.89 61.76 -10.75
N PRO A 427 18.82 62.55 -11.02
CA PRO A 427 18.85 63.70 -11.94
C PRO A 427 19.65 64.93 -11.47
N ALA A 428 20.62 64.82 -10.54
CA ALA A 428 21.26 65.98 -9.92
C ALA A 428 22.74 66.24 -10.32
N GLU A 429 23.40 65.39 -11.10
CA GLU A 429 24.84 65.53 -11.38
C GLU A 429 25.23 65.87 -12.84
N ILE A 430 24.28 66.19 -13.71
CA ILE A 430 24.58 66.46 -15.14
C ILE A 430 24.76 67.96 -15.46
N ALA A 431 24.57 68.88 -14.51
CA ALA A 431 24.61 70.33 -14.79
C ALA A 431 25.92 71.07 -14.44
N THR A 432 27.06 70.40 -14.27
CA THR A 432 28.36 71.06 -13.99
C THR A 432 29.53 70.54 -14.81
N ARG A 433 29.30 70.14 -16.08
CA ARG A 433 30.41 69.69 -16.94
C ARG A 433 30.46 70.25 -18.37
N ASP A 434 29.63 71.24 -18.71
CA ASP A 434 29.61 71.88 -20.04
C ASP A 434 29.78 73.42 -20.02
N ALA A 435 30.52 73.98 -19.06
CA ALA A 435 30.89 75.41 -19.06
C ALA A 435 32.39 75.67 -18.82
N ALA A 436 33.25 74.74 -19.23
CA ALA A 436 34.70 74.95 -19.29
C ALA A 436 35.32 74.11 -20.41
N ARG A 437 34.97 74.42 -21.66
CA ARG A 437 35.80 74.13 -22.83
C ARG A 437 35.41 74.99 -24.03
#